data_AF-A0A976FJF5-F1
#
_entry.id   AF-A0A976FJF5-F1
#
_cell.length_a   1.000
_cell.length_b   1.000
_cell.length_c   1.000
_cell.angle_alpha   90.00
_cell.angle_beta   90.00
_cell.angle_gamma   90.00
#
_symmetry.space_group_name_H-M   'P 1'
#
loop_
_entity.id
_entity.type
_entity.pdbx_description
1 polymer ?
#
loop_
_entity_poly.entity_id
_entity_poly.type
_entity_poly.pdbx_seq_one_letter_code
_entity_poly.pdbx_strand_id
1 'polypeptide(L)'
;MHEQLPLGAVLTAEGDVVIPASRRPNGSTRKPIRIRQGYLPPDEVQKYKTVANRRHEEELKRAAEVRSAVVDELSMEKLSLGTKTDVSAARGLPRSSDKCSRKMQGRQHLIKDTRAGMVTSSEASREQHQQLQLQLTEVKKKLTKIADMGNDSLTARQVVQISKLQQQKVEIIAKLNGATFLRTSASADGLRTRLDISL
;
A
#
# COMPACT_ATOMS: atom_id res chain seq x y z
N MET A 1 -16.65 -5.73 30.16
CA MET A 1 -15.64 -4.89 29.46
C MET A 1 -14.28 -5.37 29.95
N HIS A 2 -13.50 -6.06 29.12
CA HIS A 2 -12.13 -6.40 29.49
C HIS A 2 -11.30 -5.13 29.32
N GLU A 3 -10.90 -4.50 30.43
CA GLU A 3 -9.90 -3.43 30.36
C GLU A 3 -8.60 -4.06 29.87
N GLN A 4 -8.22 -3.71 28.65
CA GLN A 4 -6.99 -4.19 28.06
C GLN A 4 -5.83 -3.47 28.77
N LEU A 5 -5.10 -4.22 29.58
CA LEU A 5 -3.91 -3.72 30.24
C LEU A 5 -2.78 -3.56 29.21
N PRO A 6 -1.97 -2.49 29.32
CA PRO A 6 -0.81 -2.35 28.48
C PRO A 6 0.18 -3.49 28.73
N LEU A 7 0.98 -3.83 27.70
CA LEU A 7 1.89 -4.96 27.78
C LEU A 7 2.89 -4.80 28.94
N GLY A 8 2.99 -5.85 29.77
CA GLY A 8 3.91 -5.88 30.91
C GLY A 8 3.42 -5.11 32.15
N ALA A 9 2.22 -4.52 32.11
CA ALA A 9 1.57 -3.98 33.29
C ALA A 9 0.76 -5.06 34.03
N VAL A 10 0.66 -4.91 35.34
CA VAL A 10 -0.07 -5.80 36.24
C VAL A 10 -1.04 -4.97 37.08
N LEU A 11 -2.21 -5.53 37.37
CA LEU A 11 -3.16 -4.95 38.32
C LEU A 11 -2.73 -5.25 39.75
N THR A 12 -2.57 -4.21 40.55
CA THR A 12 -2.30 -4.30 41.99
C THR A 12 -3.59 -4.58 42.75
N ALA A 13 -3.51 -5.14 43.96
CA ALA A 13 -4.68 -5.37 44.83
C ALA A 13 -5.47 -4.07 45.12
N GLU A 14 -4.82 -2.92 45.04
CA GLU A 14 -5.40 -1.59 45.20
C GLU A 14 -6.16 -1.09 43.94
N GLY A 15 -6.17 -1.85 42.85
CA GLY A 15 -6.80 -1.47 41.58
C GLY A 15 -5.94 -0.58 40.67
N ASP A 16 -4.67 -0.37 41.03
CA ASP A 16 -3.71 0.39 40.23
C ASP A 16 -3.07 -0.47 39.14
N VAL A 17 -2.93 0.10 37.93
CA VAL A 17 -2.18 -0.49 36.81
C VAL A 17 -0.71 -0.09 36.94
N VAL A 18 0.19 -1.07 37.10
CA VAL A 18 1.59 -0.80 37.45
C VAL A 18 2.55 -1.67 36.63
N ILE A 19 3.65 -1.09 36.15
CA ILE A 19 4.81 -1.85 35.65
C ILE A 19 5.59 -2.36 36.87
N PRO A 20 5.76 -3.68 37.03
CA PRO A 20 6.39 -4.25 38.21
C PRO A 20 7.86 -3.84 38.34
N ALA A 21 8.36 -3.88 39.58
CA ALA A 21 9.77 -3.65 39.87
C ALA A 21 10.65 -4.63 39.07
N SER A 22 11.72 -4.11 38.46
CA SER A 22 12.66 -4.91 37.64
C SER A 22 14.09 -4.78 38.16
N ARG A 23 14.94 -5.77 37.89
CA ARG A 23 16.36 -5.72 38.29
C ARG A 23 17.21 -5.06 37.20
N ARG A 24 18.12 -4.18 37.60
CA ARG A 24 19.19 -3.65 36.74
C ARG A 24 20.28 -4.71 36.55
N PRO A 25 21.11 -4.57 35.50
CA PRO A 25 22.26 -5.47 35.29
C PRO A 25 23.24 -5.52 36.47
N ASN A 26 23.36 -4.42 37.23
CA ASN A 26 24.20 -4.34 38.43
C ASN A 26 23.51 -4.89 39.71
N GLY A 27 22.36 -5.56 39.59
CA GLY A 27 21.61 -6.15 40.71
C GLY A 27 20.69 -5.19 41.47
N SER A 28 20.83 -3.88 41.30
CA SER A 28 19.94 -2.88 41.92
C SER A 28 18.51 -2.98 41.36
N THR A 29 17.49 -2.78 42.19
CA THR A 29 16.08 -2.82 41.76
C THR A 29 15.59 -1.45 41.26
N ARG A 30 14.77 -1.47 40.21
CA ARG A 30 13.99 -0.33 39.74
C ARG A 30 12.66 -0.31 40.47
N LYS A 31 12.24 0.87 40.91
CA LYS A 31 10.92 1.06 41.51
C LYS A 31 9.80 0.73 40.50
N PRO A 32 8.63 0.27 40.97
CA PRO A 32 7.46 0.11 40.12
C PRO A 32 6.99 1.45 39.55
N ILE A 33 6.36 1.43 38.38
CA ILE A 33 5.87 2.62 37.66
C ILE A 33 4.36 2.53 37.50
N ARG A 34 3.61 3.48 38.08
CA ARG A 34 2.15 3.55 37.93
C ARG A 34 1.78 4.08 36.55
N ILE A 35 0.78 3.46 35.93
CA ILE A 35 0.17 3.86 34.66
C ILE A 35 -1.25 4.34 34.95
N ARG A 36 -1.71 5.35 34.22
CA ARG A 36 -3.08 5.83 34.30
C ARG A 36 -4.05 4.76 33.82
N GLN A 37 -5.14 4.53 34.56
CA GLN A 37 -6.21 3.62 34.14
C GLN A 37 -6.74 3.99 32.74
N GLY A 38 -6.87 3.00 31.87
CA GLY A 38 -7.30 3.16 30.47
C GLY A 38 -6.25 3.72 29.51
N TYR A 39 -5.00 3.98 29.94
CA TYR A 39 -3.92 4.36 29.03
C TYR A 39 -3.45 3.14 28.23
N LEU A 40 -3.47 3.27 26.90
CA LEU A 40 -2.92 2.31 25.96
C LEU A 40 -1.83 2.98 25.11
N PRO A 41 -0.62 2.40 25.01
CA PRO A 41 0.42 2.92 24.16
C PRO A 41 0.04 2.81 22.67
N PRO A 42 0.50 3.72 21.81
CA PRO A 42 0.09 3.81 20.40
C PRO A 42 0.39 2.55 19.58
N ASP A 43 1.41 1.79 19.97
CA ASP A 43 1.79 0.55 19.31
C ASP A 43 0.75 -0.57 19.50
N GLU A 44 0.03 -0.54 20.63
CA GLU A 44 -1.03 -1.49 20.98
C GLU A 44 -2.41 -1.02 20.52
N VAL A 45 -2.55 0.26 20.15
CA VAL A 45 -3.80 0.79 19.60
C VAL A 45 -4.12 0.08 18.29
N GLN A 46 -5.31 -0.54 18.23
CA GLN A 46 -5.76 -1.24 17.04
C GLN A 46 -5.81 -0.30 15.85
N LYS A 47 -5.00 -0.61 14.83
CA LYS A 47 -5.01 0.13 13.57
C LYS A 47 -6.36 -0.03 12.90
N TYR A 48 -6.87 1.06 12.32
CA TYR A 48 -8.11 1.03 11.57
C TYR A 48 -8.03 0.00 10.43
N LYS A 49 -9.05 -0.87 10.36
CA LYS A 49 -9.26 -1.82 9.27
C LYS A 49 -10.59 -1.54 8.60
N THR A 50 -10.61 -1.64 7.27
CA THR A 50 -11.86 -1.52 6.51
C THR A 50 -12.77 -2.71 6.78
N VAL A 51 -14.09 -2.54 6.58
CA VAL A 51 -15.08 -3.61 6.76
C VAL A 51 -14.74 -4.85 5.90
N ALA A 52 -14.29 -4.63 4.66
CA ALA A 52 -13.88 -5.72 3.77
C ALA A 52 -12.67 -6.50 4.32
N ASN A 53 -11.65 -5.80 4.83
CA ASN A 53 -10.49 -6.46 5.43
C ASN A 53 -10.86 -7.22 6.70
N ARG A 54 -11.74 -6.66 7.54
CA ARG A 54 -12.21 -7.34 8.75
C ARG A 54 -12.96 -8.64 8.42
N ARG A 55 -13.85 -8.61 7.42
CA ARG A 55 -14.58 -9.81 6.96
C ARG A 55 -13.64 -10.88 6.43
N HIS A 56 -12.68 -10.49 5.58
CA HIS A 56 -11.69 -11.43 5.04
C HIS A 56 -10.85 -12.09 6.16
N GLU A 57 -10.46 -11.34 7.19
CA GLU A 57 -9.72 -11.92 8.33
C GLU A 57 -10.58 -12.89 9.14
N GLU A 58 -11.87 -12.60 9.35
CA GLU A 58 -12.82 -13.50 10.03
C GLU A 58 -13.03 -14.80 9.24
N GLU A 59 -13.17 -14.73 7.91
CA GLU A 59 -13.28 -15.91 7.05
C GLU A 59 -12.02 -16.77 7.09
N LEU A 60 -10.83 -16.15 7.04
CA LEU A 60 -9.56 -16.87 7.18
C LEU A 60 -9.42 -17.54 8.55
N LYS A 61 -9.81 -16.86 9.64
CA LYS A 61 -9.78 -17.43 10.99
C LYS A 61 -10.71 -18.63 11.12
N ARG A 62 -11.95 -18.52 10.62
CA ARG A 62 -12.88 -19.67 10.59
C ARG A 62 -12.35 -20.81 9.75
N ALA A 63 -11.79 -20.52 8.57
CA ALA A 63 -11.19 -21.54 7.73
C ALA A 63 -9.97 -22.21 8.40
N ALA A 64 -9.16 -21.44 9.16
CA ALA A 64 -8.04 -21.96 9.93
C ALA A 64 -8.50 -22.82 11.12
N GLU A 65 -9.53 -22.40 11.86
CA GLU A 65 -10.14 -23.19 12.94
C GLU A 65 -10.68 -24.52 12.41
N VAL A 66 -11.44 -24.49 11.30
CA VAL A 66 -11.93 -25.71 10.63
C VAL A 66 -10.77 -26.59 10.17
N ARG A 67 -9.73 -26.02 9.56
CA ARG A 67 -8.53 -26.79 9.18
C ARG A 67 -7.80 -27.38 10.40
N SER A 68 -7.69 -26.64 11.50
CA SER A 68 -7.05 -27.14 12.73
C SER A 68 -7.85 -28.27 13.37
N ALA A 69 -9.18 -28.17 13.39
CA ALA A 69 -10.06 -29.23 13.89
C ALA A 69 -10.00 -30.49 13.01
N VAL A 70 -9.97 -30.33 11.68
CA VAL A 70 -9.82 -31.44 10.73
C VAL A 70 -8.45 -32.11 10.82
N VAL A 71 -7.38 -31.37 11.11
CA VAL A 71 -6.04 -31.93 11.29
C VAL A 71 -5.91 -32.74 12.60
N ASP A 72 -6.59 -32.30 13.67
CA ASP A 72 -6.65 -33.06 14.93
C ASP A 72 -7.47 -34.36 14.77
N GLU A 73 -8.54 -34.35 13.98
CA GLU A 73 -9.40 -35.52 13.73
C GLU A 73 -8.78 -36.54 12.74
N LEU A 74 -7.71 -36.17 12.02
CA LEU A 74 -7.07 -37.01 11.00
C LEU A 74 -5.62 -37.42 11.32
N SER A 75 -5.14 -37.17 12.54
CA SER A 75 -3.78 -37.54 12.91
C SER A 75 -3.66 -39.01 13.35
N MET A 76 -3.04 -39.80 12.47
CA MET A 76 -2.23 -41.02 12.70
C MET A 76 -2.71 -42.44 12.34
N GLU A 77 -3.94 -42.72 11.86
CA GLU A 77 -4.31 -44.15 11.66
C GLU A 77 -4.90 -44.60 10.30
N LYS A 78 -5.16 -43.71 9.34
CA LYS A 78 -5.53 -44.11 7.96
C LYS A 78 -5.02 -42.98 7.05
N LEU A 79 -3.99 -43.15 6.21
CA LEU A 79 -4.08 -43.83 4.93
C LEU A 79 -2.65 -44.00 4.37
N SER A 80 -2.10 -45.19 4.47
CA SER A 80 -1.14 -45.69 3.49
C SER A 80 -1.96 -46.43 2.43
N LEU A 81 -1.94 -45.97 1.19
CA LEU A 81 -2.06 -46.74 -0.05
C LEU A 81 -2.00 -45.77 -1.23
N GLY A 82 -0.95 -45.92 -2.05
CA GLY A 82 -0.75 -45.12 -3.23
C GLY A 82 -1.59 -45.58 -4.41
N THR A 83 -1.93 -44.64 -5.29
CA THR A 83 -2.16 -44.87 -6.72
C THR A 83 -1.60 -43.69 -7.50
N LYS A 84 -0.77 -44.02 -8.49
CA LYS A 84 -0.27 -43.12 -9.53
C LYS A 84 -1.33 -43.01 -10.65
N THR A 85 -1.13 -42.01 -11.51
CA THR A 85 -1.85 -41.67 -12.76
C THR A 85 -3.16 -40.90 -12.52
N ASP A 86 -3.53 -39.80 -13.20
CA ASP A 86 -3.19 -39.27 -14.52
C ASP A 86 -3.28 -37.74 -14.60
N VAL A 87 -2.67 -37.22 -15.68
CA VAL A 87 -2.76 -35.85 -16.17
C VAL A 87 -4.17 -35.55 -16.68
N SER A 88 -4.70 -34.36 -16.36
CA SER A 88 -5.67 -33.53 -17.10
C SER A 88 -6.84 -33.03 -16.26
N ALA A 89 -6.98 -31.71 -16.20
CA ALA A 89 -8.24 -30.95 -16.30
C ALA A 89 -8.01 -29.56 -15.73
N ALA A 90 -7.77 -28.61 -16.63
CA ALA A 90 -7.78 -27.19 -16.37
C ALA A 90 -9.06 -26.79 -15.60
N ARG A 91 -8.94 -26.45 -14.32
CA ARG A 91 -9.95 -25.63 -13.65
C ARG A 91 -9.55 -24.17 -13.84
N GLY A 92 -10.10 -23.58 -14.89
CA GLY A 92 -10.07 -22.14 -15.08
C GLY A 92 -10.71 -21.46 -13.86
N LEU A 93 -9.93 -20.65 -13.15
CA LEU A 93 -10.48 -19.63 -12.27
C LEU A 93 -11.21 -18.61 -13.15
N PRO A 94 -12.49 -18.28 -12.89
CA PRO A 94 -13.05 -17.04 -13.42
C PRO A 94 -12.33 -15.87 -12.72
N ARG A 95 -11.33 -15.30 -13.40
CA ARG A 95 -10.84 -13.95 -13.11
C ARG A 95 -11.98 -12.97 -13.42
N SER A 96 -12.84 -12.72 -12.43
CA SER A 96 -13.73 -11.56 -12.42
C SER A 96 -12.85 -10.31 -12.39
N SER A 97 -12.67 -9.76 -13.59
CA SER A 97 -12.10 -8.45 -13.83
C SER A 97 -13.22 -7.42 -13.80
N ASP A 98 -13.77 -7.17 -12.61
CA ASP A 98 -14.62 -6.01 -12.41
C ASP A 98 -13.78 -4.84 -11.89
N LYS A 99 -13.73 -3.83 -12.75
CA LYS A 99 -13.00 -2.59 -12.60
C LYS A 99 -13.57 -1.75 -11.46
N CYS A 100 -12.68 -0.98 -10.83
CA CYS A 100 -12.86 0.42 -10.37
C CYS A 100 -14.08 0.73 -9.48
N SER A 101 -13.99 1.42 -8.33
CA SER A 101 -13.27 2.67 -8.13
C SER A 101 -13.25 2.98 -6.63
N ARG A 102 -12.09 2.90 -5.97
CA ARG A 102 -11.95 3.37 -4.58
C ARG A 102 -11.60 4.85 -4.62
N LYS A 103 -12.63 5.72 -4.62
CA LYS A 103 -12.45 7.17 -4.44
C LYS A 103 -11.80 7.41 -3.07
N MET A 104 -10.59 7.93 -3.11
CA MET A 104 -9.91 8.54 -1.96
C MET A 104 -10.63 9.83 -1.61
N GLN A 105 -11.59 9.77 -0.69
CA GLN A 105 -12.07 10.95 0.02
C GLN A 105 -11.24 11.10 1.30
N GLY A 106 -10.06 11.69 1.14
CA GLY A 106 -9.25 12.22 2.23
C GLY A 106 -9.33 13.74 2.20
N ARG A 107 -10.02 14.31 3.19
CA ARG A 107 -9.86 15.66 3.77
C ARG A 107 -9.68 16.84 2.81
N GLN A 108 -10.76 17.57 2.58
CA GLN A 108 -10.69 19.04 2.46
C GLN A 108 -11.85 19.63 3.25
N HIS A 109 -11.60 19.94 4.52
CA HIS A 109 -12.35 20.96 5.24
C HIS A 109 -11.55 22.25 5.17
N LEU A 110 -12.28 23.35 4.97
CA LEU A 110 -11.88 24.74 5.07
C LEU A 110 -11.13 25.30 3.85
N ILE A 111 -11.87 25.92 2.94
CA ILE A 111 -11.90 27.38 2.73
C ILE A 111 -13.23 27.66 2.04
N LYS A 112 -14.18 28.21 2.79
CA LYS A 112 -15.28 28.98 2.21
C LYS A 112 -14.79 30.42 2.08
N ASP A 113 -15.29 31.06 1.03
CA ASP A 113 -15.32 32.50 0.79
C ASP A 113 -14.11 33.09 0.03
N THR A 114 -14.18 33.01 -1.30
CA THR A 114 -13.97 34.19 -2.15
C THR A 114 -14.56 33.99 -3.55
N ARG A 115 -15.65 34.72 -3.79
CA ARG A 115 -16.00 35.43 -5.03
C ARG A 115 -16.28 34.61 -6.30
N ALA A 116 -17.57 34.48 -6.59
CA ALA A 116 -18.13 34.14 -7.90
C ALA A 116 -17.54 35.02 -9.02
N GLY A 117 -16.89 34.39 -10.01
CA GLY A 117 -16.35 35.10 -11.18
C GLY A 117 -15.27 34.41 -12.03
N MET A 118 -14.95 33.12 -11.85
CA MET A 118 -13.85 32.47 -12.60
C MET A 118 -14.11 30.97 -12.86
N VAL A 119 -15.22 30.63 -13.51
CA VAL A 119 -15.65 29.22 -13.67
C VAL A 119 -15.19 28.59 -14.99
N THR A 120 -15.05 29.36 -16.07
CA THR A 120 -14.85 28.81 -17.43
C THR A 120 -13.44 28.27 -17.73
N SER A 121 -12.39 28.82 -17.11
CA SER A 121 -11.00 28.35 -17.32
C SER A 121 -10.67 27.08 -16.53
N SER A 122 -11.36 26.86 -15.40
CA SER A 122 -11.10 25.74 -14.50
C SER A 122 -11.61 24.39 -15.04
N GLU A 123 -12.70 24.41 -15.81
CA GLU A 123 -13.32 23.21 -16.37
C GLU A 123 -12.50 22.66 -17.54
N ALA A 124 -12.10 23.52 -18.48
CA ALA A 124 -11.25 23.14 -19.61
C ALA A 124 -9.90 22.54 -19.15
N SER A 125 -9.32 23.07 -18.07
CA SER A 125 -8.07 22.52 -17.51
C SER A 125 -8.28 21.13 -16.90
N ARG A 126 -9.42 20.89 -16.24
CA ARG A 126 -9.79 19.57 -15.70
C ARG A 126 -10.04 18.55 -16.81
N GLU A 127 -10.69 18.94 -17.89
CA GLU A 127 -10.94 18.09 -19.04
C GLU A 127 -9.62 17.71 -19.75
N GLN A 128 -8.73 18.67 -19.98
CA GLN A 128 -7.40 18.41 -20.55
C GLN A 128 -6.60 17.44 -19.66
N HIS A 129 -6.64 17.64 -18.35
CA HIS A 129 -5.99 16.74 -17.41
C HIS A 129 -6.57 15.32 -17.45
N GLN A 130 -7.90 15.18 -17.55
CA GLN A 130 -8.55 13.87 -17.70
C GLN A 130 -8.17 13.19 -19.04
N GLN A 131 -8.12 13.94 -20.14
CA GLN A 131 -7.69 13.42 -21.44
C GLN A 131 -6.25 12.90 -21.39
N LEU A 132 -5.33 13.65 -20.77
CA LEU A 132 -3.94 13.22 -20.59
C LEU A 132 -3.83 11.95 -19.73
N GLN A 133 -4.66 11.83 -18.69
CA GLN A 133 -4.72 10.60 -17.89
C GLN A 133 -5.17 9.40 -18.72
N LEU A 134 -6.21 9.55 -19.54
CA LEU A 134 -6.69 8.49 -20.42
C LEU A 134 -5.59 8.05 -21.40
N GLN A 135 -4.94 9.01 -22.07
CA GLN A 135 -3.81 8.73 -22.97
C GLN A 135 -2.67 7.99 -22.26
N LEU A 136 -2.33 8.38 -21.02
CA LEU A 136 -1.31 7.70 -20.23
C LEU A 136 -1.69 6.24 -19.94
N THR A 137 -2.96 5.97 -19.63
CA THR A 137 -3.42 4.60 -19.39
C THR A 137 -3.37 3.74 -20.65
N GLU A 138 -3.71 4.30 -21.81
CA GLU A 138 -3.63 3.59 -23.09
C GLU A 138 -2.18 3.23 -23.45
N VAL A 139 -1.25 4.18 -23.30
CA VAL A 139 0.17 3.94 -23.55
C VAL A 139 0.72 2.87 -22.60
N LYS A 140 0.36 2.93 -21.30
CA LYS A 140 0.74 1.89 -20.33
C LYS A 140 0.22 0.50 -20.75
N LYS A 141 -1.05 0.39 -21.16
CA LYS A 141 -1.62 -0.88 -21.64
C LYS A 141 -0.91 -1.41 -22.88
N LYS A 142 -0.50 -0.54 -23.81
CA LYS A 142 0.27 -0.95 -25.00
C LYS A 142 1.65 -1.49 -24.59
N LEU A 143 2.34 -0.82 -23.66
CA LEU A 143 3.63 -1.27 -23.15
C LEU A 143 3.53 -2.60 -22.38
N THR A 144 2.51 -2.80 -21.54
CA THR A 144 2.33 -4.07 -20.82
C THR A 144 2.04 -5.21 -21.79
N LYS A 145 1.17 -5.00 -22.77
CA LYS A 145 0.87 -6.01 -23.80
C LYS A 145 2.13 -6.45 -24.56
N ILE A 146 3.04 -5.52 -24.85
CA ILE A 146 4.31 -5.84 -25.53
C ILE A 146 5.25 -6.60 -24.58
N ALA A 147 5.31 -6.22 -23.30
CA ALA A 147 6.12 -6.93 -22.32
C ALA A 147 5.61 -8.37 -22.06
N ASP A 148 4.30 -8.57 -22.06
CA ASP A 148 3.65 -9.88 -21.88
C ASP A 148 3.94 -10.84 -23.06
N MET A 149 4.28 -10.31 -24.24
CA MET A 149 4.66 -11.11 -25.41
C MET A 149 6.10 -11.66 -25.37
N GLY A 150 6.89 -11.31 -24.34
CA GLY A 150 8.26 -11.80 -24.15
C GLY A 150 9.33 -10.94 -24.83
N ASN A 151 10.46 -10.74 -24.14
CA ASN A 151 11.54 -9.86 -24.60
C ASN A 151 12.40 -10.48 -25.72
N ASP A 152 12.42 -11.80 -25.84
CA ASP A 152 13.37 -12.54 -26.68
C ASP A 152 13.00 -12.55 -28.17
N SER A 153 11.76 -12.16 -28.51
CA SER A 153 11.24 -12.16 -29.89
C SER A 153 10.98 -10.76 -30.47
N LEU A 154 11.47 -9.69 -29.82
CA LEU A 154 11.17 -8.33 -30.25
C LEU A 154 11.89 -7.97 -31.55
N THR A 155 11.12 -7.74 -32.61
CA THR A 155 11.68 -7.29 -33.90
C THR A 155 12.21 -5.86 -33.77
N ALA A 156 13.26 -5.48 -34.52
CA ALA A 156 13.81 -4.13 -34.51
C ALA A 156 12.75 -3.01 -34.69
N ARG A 157 11.75 -3.26 -35.54
CA ARG A 157 10.59 -2.37 -35.73
C ARG A 157 9.77 -2.18 -34.44
N GLN A 158 9.59 -3.25 -33.66
CA GLN A 158 8.88 -3.21 -32.39
C GLN A 158 9.70 -2.47 -31.32
N VAL A 159 11.02 -2.63 -31.29
CA VAL A 159 11.91 -1.88 -30.39
C VAL A 159 11.79 -0.37 -30.61
N VAL A 160 11.79 0.07 -31.87
CA VAL A 160 11.54 1.48 -32.22
C VAL A 160 10.14 1.94 -31.82
N GLN A 161 9.13 1.07 -31.95
CA GLN A 161 7.78 1.39 -31.50
C GLN A 161 7.67 1.49 -29.97
N ILE A 162 8.38 0.64 -29.23
CA ILE A 162 8.46 0.70 -27.76
C ILE A 162 9.11 2.01 -27.32
N SER A 163 10.24 2.39 -27.93
CA SER A 163 10.91 3.65 -27.59
C SER A 163 10.01 4.86 -27.86
N LYS A 164 9.26 4.86 -28.96
CA LYS A 164 8.25 5.88 -29.26
C LYS A 164 7.15 5.93 -28.20
N LEU A 165 6.61 4.79 -27.78
CA LEU A 165 5.59 4.72 -26.71
C LEU A 165 6.14 5.19 -25.36
N GLN A 166 7.41 4.89 -25.06
CA GLN A 166 8.08 5.37 -23.85
C GLN A 166 8.27 6.89 -23.87
N GLN A 167 8.69 7.47 -25.00
CA GLN A 167 8.79 8.92 -25.17
C GLN A 167 7.43 9.61 -24.98
N GLN A 168 6.36 9.06 -25.60
CA GLN A 168 5.00 9.56 -25.42
C GLN A 168 4.55 9.52 -23.95
N LYS A 169 4.86 8.44 -23.22
CA LYS A 169 4.57 8.34 -21.79
C LYS A 169 5.24 9.47 -21.00
N VAL A 170 6.52 9.73 -21.26
CA VAL A 170 7.27 10.80 -20.57
C VAL A 170 6.69 12.17 -20.88
N GLU A 171 6.35 12.44 -22.14
CA GLU A 171 5.74 13.71 -22.56
C GLU A 171 4.39 13.95 -21.88
N ILE A 172 3.53 12.93 -21.81
CA ILE A 172 2.22 13.02 -21.13
C ILE A 172 2.41 13.28 -19.63
N ILE A 173 3.38 12.61 -18.99
CA ILE A 173 3.69 12.83 -17.57
C ILE A 173 4.20 14.26 -17.33
N ALA A 174 5.04 14.79 -18.23
CA ALA A 174 5.52 16.16 -18.15
C ALA A 174 4.37 17.17 -18.23
N LYS A 175 3.44 16.98 -19.19
CA LYS A 175 2.23 17.80 -19.32
C LYS A 175 1.33 17.72 -18.08
N LEU A 176 1.15 16.52 -17.51
CA LEU A 176 0.36 16.32 -16.28
C LEU A 176 0.97 17.02 -15.06
N ASN A 177 2.29 16.97 -14.92
CA ASN A 177 3.01 17.58 -13.80
C ASN A 177 3.20 19.10 -13.98
N GLY A 178 2.71 19.68 -15.08
CA GLY A 178 2.94 21.10 -15.40
C GLY A 178 4.40 21.43 -15.73
N ALA A 179 5.24 20.42 -15.98
CA ALA A 179 6.62 20.60 -16.39
C ALA A 179 6.67 20.89 -17.89
N THR A 180 6.65 22.17 -18.26
CA THR A 180 6.90 22.62 -19.63
C THR A 180 8.37 22.35 -19.99
N PHE A 181 8.59 21.26 -20.73
CA PHE A 181 9.80 20.90 -21.49
C PHE A 181 11.17 21.02 -20.77
N LEU A 182 11.77 19.86 -20.47
CA LEU A 182 13.23 19.74 -20.53
C LEU A 182 13.65 19.97 -21.99
N ARG A 183 13.91 21.24 -22.33
CA ARG A 183 14.67 21.62 -23.50
C ARG A 183 16.11 21.16 -23.24
N THR A 184 16.45 19.94 -23.62
CA THR A 184 17.85 19.55 -23.76
C THR A 184 18.41 20.24 -25.00
N SER A 185 18.86 21.47 -24.81
CA SER A 185 19.95 22.09 -25.56
C SER A 185 20.38 23.34 -24.81
N ALA A 186 21.48 23.21 -24.07
CA ALA A 186 22.34 24.28 -23.57
C ALA A 186 21.67 25.56 -23.00
N SER A 187 21.60 25.67 -21.67
CA SER A 187 21.72 26.97 -21.02
C SER A 187 22.27 26.79 -19.61
N ALA A 188 23.44 27.37 -19.39
CA ALA A 188 24.02 27.60 -18.09
C ALA A 188 23.04 28.40 -17.22
N ASP A 189 22.81 27.96 -16.00
CA ASP A 189 22.85 28.78 -14.79
C ASP A 189 22.29 27.98 -13.61
N GLY A 190 23.23 27.32 -12.94
CA GLY A 190 23.02 26.64 -11.67
C GLY A 190 24.35 26.55 -10.93
N LEU A 191 25.14 27.62 -10.97
CA LEU A 191 26.35 27.75 -10.17
C LEU A 191 25.93 27.81 -8.70
N ARG A 192 25.94 26.65 -8.03
CA ARG A 192 26.03 26.60 -6.58
C ARG A 192 27.39 27.18 -6.21
N THR A 193 27.41 28.41 -5.71
CA THR A 193 28.61 28.99 -5.13
C THR A 193 29.05 28.12 -3.96
N ARG A 194 30.19 27.45 -4.11
CA ARG A 194 30.92 26.91 -2.97
C ARG A 194 31.45 28.10 -2.19
N LEU A 195 30.98 28.25 -0.95
CA LEU A 195 31.66 29.10 0.01
C LEU A 195 32.84 28.28 0.54
N ASP A 196 34.04 28.62 0.10
CA ASP A 196 35.25 28.08 0.68
C ASP A 196 35.42 28.70 2.07
N ILE A 197 35.33 27.86 3.10
CA ILE A 197 35.61 28.23 4.48
C ILE A 197 37.13 28.06 4.65
N SER A 198 37.86 29.17 4.69
CA SER A 198 39.26 29.17 5.10
C SER A 198 39.37 28.88 6.60
N LEU A 199 40.27 27.95 6.94
CA LEU A 199 40.63 27.58 8.31
C LEU A 199 41.46 28.67 9.00
#